data_AF-A0A7W5JSN8-F1
#
_entry.id   AF-A0A7W5JSN8-F1
#
_cell.length_a   1.000
_cell.length_b   1.000
_cell.length_c   1.000
_cell.angle_alpha   90.00
_cell.angle_beta   90.00
_cell.angle_gamma   90.00
#
_symmetry.space_group_name_H-M   'P 1'
#
loop_
_entity.id
_entity.type
_entity.pdbx_description
1 polymer ?
#
loop_
_entity_poly.entity_id
_entity_poly.type
_entity_poly.pdbx_seq_one_letter_code
_entity_poly.pdbx_strand_id
1 'polypeptide(L)'
;MDVAHHLLVLLHLVAFAALLGGALVQLRSRDPEISTAMLHGAWVALASGVALWVLAGTFDVRVELWAMVVKTAVSAFVTLLVVLNRRFFTIPPGLLRLITLLVLAEAAVAVFW
;
A
#
# COMPACT_ATOMS: atom_id res chain seq x y z
N MET A 1 17.30 16.61 -7.71
CA MET A 1 16.59 15.42 -7.20
C MET A 1 17.42 14.83 -6.06
N ASP A 2 16.91 14.89 -4.83
CA ASP A 2 17.64 14.41 -3.65
C ASP A 2 17.74 12.89 -3.60
N VAL A 3 18.86 12.36 -3.09
CA VAL A 3 19.04 10.92 -2.84
C VAL A 3 17.96 10.39 -1.89
N ALA A 4 17.54 11.20 -0.92
CA ALA A 4 16.46 10.87 0.02
C ALA A 4 15.13 10.62 -0.69
N HIS A 5 14.77 11.42 -1.70
CA HIS A 5 13.54 11.22 -2.47
C HIS A 5 13.54 9.86 -3.18
N HIS A 6 14.63 9.52 -3.88
CA HIS A 6 14.74 8.24 -4.57
C HIS A 6 14.71 7.06 -3.61
N LEU A 7 15.35 7.18 -2.44
CA LEU A 7 15.34 6.12 -1.44
C LEU A 7 13.93 5.90 -0.87
N LEU A 8 13.18 6.98 -0.62
CA LEU A 8 11.79 6.90 -0.16
C LEU A 8 10.87 6.29 -1.22
N VAL A 9 11.02 6.69 -2.50
CA VAL A 9 10.25 6.10 -3.61
C VAL A 9 10.58 4.62 -3.75
N LEU A 10 11.87 4.24 -3.70
CA LEU A 10 12.28 2.83 -3.74
C LEU A 10 11.68 2.03 -2.59
N LEU A 11 11.75 2.55 -1.36
CA LEU A 11 11.14 1.93 -0.18
C LEU A 11 9.64 1.74 -0.37
N HIS A 12 8.94 2.76 -0.89
CA HIS A 12 7.51 2.70 -1.16
C HIS A 12 7.17 1.62 -2.19
N LEU A 13 7.94 1.52 -3.27
CA LEU A 13 7.76 0.50 -4.32
C LEU A 13 8.02 -0.92 -3.81
N VAL A 14 9.04 -1.11 -2.97
CA VAL A 14 9.32 -2.41 -2.35
C VAL A 14 8.19 -2.82 -1.41
N ALA A 15 7.67 -1.88 -0.62
CA ALA A 15 6.55 -2.12 0.28
C ALA A 15 5.27 -2.49 -0.49
N PHE A 16 4.98 -1.76 -1.56
CA PHE A 16 3.91 -2.07 -2.49
C PHE A 16 4.07 -3.48 -3.09
N ALA A 17 5.27 -3.83 -3.56
CA ALA A 17 5.54 -5.14 -4.13
C ALA A 17 5.36 -6.27 -3.11
N ALA A 18 5.77 -6.08 -1.86
CA ALA A 18 5.55 -7.04 -0.78
C ALA A 18 4.05 -7.22 -0.47
N LEU A 19 3.30 -6.12 -0.43
CA LEU A 19 1.85 -6.13 -0.20
C LEU A 19 1.10 -6.83 -1.34
N LEU A 20 1.32 -6.39 -2.58
CA LEU A 20 0.65 -6.94 -3.76
C LEU A 20 1.08 -8.39 -4.02
N GLY A 21 2.38 -8.68 -3.96
CA GLY A 21 2.91 -10.03 -4.16
C GLY A 21 2.35 -11.02 -3.14
N GLY A 22 2.30 -10.62 -1.85
CA GLY A 22 1.69 -11.43 -0.80
C GLY A 22 0.20 -11.68 -1.06
N ALA A 23 -0.55 -10.66 -1.47
CA ALA A 23 -1.96 -10.80 -1.80
C ALA A 23 -2.20 -11.75 -3.00
N LEU A 24 -1.41 -11.61 -4.07
CA LEU A 24 -1.52 -12.42 -5.28
C LEU A 24 -1.23 -13.91 -5.03
N VAL A 25 -0.25 -14.21 -4.17
CA VAL A 25 0.04 -15.60 -3.76
C VAL A 25 -1.17 -16.20 -3.04
N GLN A 26 -1.79 -15.43 -2.15
CA GLN A 26 -2.91 -15.88 -1.33
C GLN A 26 -4.21 -16.08 -2.14
N LEU A 27 -4.36 -15.44 -3.31
CA LEU A 27 -5.51 -15.66 -4.21
C LEU A 27 -5.64 -17.10 -4.73
N ARG A 28 -4.53 -17.86 -4.72
CA ARG A 28 -4.51 -19.27 -5.13
C ARG A 28 -4.67 -20.22 -3.93
N SER A 29 -4.66 -19.71 -2.70
CA SER A 29 -4.83 -20.53 -1.50
C SER A 29 -6.29 -20.95 -1.33
N ARG A 30 -6.51 -22.16 -0.81
CA ARG A 30 -7.84 -22.62 -0.38
C ARG A 30 -8.28 -21.94 0.91
N ASP A 31 -7.31 -21.67 1.77
CA ASP A 31 -7.46 -20.97 3.04
C ASP A 31 -6.57 -19.74 3.00
N PRO A 32 -7.04 -18.63 2.40
CA PRO A 32 -6.23 -17.44 2.26
C PRO A 32 -6.02 -16.78 3.62
N GLU A 33 -4.83 -16.28 3.86
CA GLU A 33 -4.46 -15.59 5.09
C GLU A 33 -3.74 -14.26 4.81
N ILE A 34 -3.69 -13.39 5.81
CA ILE A 34 -2.84 -12.20 5.75
C ILE A 34 -1.41 -12.60 6.11
N SER A 35 -0.56 -12.72 5.09
CA SER A 35 0.86 -13.04 5.29
C SER A 35 1.62 -11.91 6.00
N THR A 36 2.73 -12.27 6.65
CA THR A 36 3.64 -11.29 7.26
C THR A 36 4.18 -10.28 6.26
N ALA A 37 4.40 -10.69 4.99
CA ALA A 37 4.80 -9.80 3.91
C ALA A 37 3.73 -8.74 3.60
N MET A 38 2.45 -9.11 3.59
CA MET A 38 1.34 -8.15 3.41
C MET A 38 1.29 -7.15 4.56
N LEU A 39 1.46 -7.60 5.80
CA LEU A 39 1.44 -6.73 6.97
C LEU A 39 2.55 -5.67 6.93
N HIS A 40 3.80 -6.10 6.73
CA HIS A 40 4.93 -5.16 6.62
C HIS A 40 4.80 -4.28 5.39
N GLY A 41 4.40 -4.84 4.25
CA GLY A 41 4.15 -4.08 3.03
C GLY A 41 3.12 -2.98 3.23
N ALA A 42 2.00 -3.26 3.90
CA ALA A 42 0.98 -2.26 4.19
C ALA A 42 1.49 -1.12 5.08
N TRP A 43 2.14 -1.45 6.21
CA TRP A 43 2.69 -0.43 7.11
C TRP A 43 3.77 0.43 6.46
N VAL A 44 4.71 -0.20 5.76
CA VAL A 44 5.80 0.53 5.12
C VAL A 44 5.27 1.36 3.94
N ALA A 45 4.30 0.85 3.16
CA ALA A 45 3.69 1.60 2.06
C ALA A 45 2.95 2.84 2.58
N LEU A 46 2.17 2.71 3.66
CA LEU A 46 1.48 3.84 4.28
C LEU A 46 2.49 4.86 4.83
N ALA A 47 3.49 4.42 5.61
CA ALA A 47 4.47 5.31 6.21
C ALA A 47 5.30 6.06 5.17
N SER A 48 5.79 5.35 4.15
CA SER A 48 6.55 5.96 3.04
C SER A 48 5.69 6.88 2.17
N GLY A 49 4.42 6.53 1.93
CA GLY A 49 3.48 7.39 1.20
C GLY A 49 3.22 8.72 1.92
N VAL A 50 3.00 8.66 3.24
CA VAL A 50 2.87 9.86 4.08
C VAL A 50 4.17 10.67 4.09
N ALA A 51 5.33 10.02 4.20
CA ALA A 51 6.61 10.70 4.16
C ALA A 51 6.84 11.44 2.83
N LEU A 52 6.51 10.81 1.70
CA LEU A 52 6.58 11.43 0.37
C LEU A 52 5.63 12.64 0.26
N TRP A 53 4.43 12.55 0.84
CA TRP A 53 3.49 13.67 0.85
C TRP A 53 4.00 14.86 1.67
N VAL A 54 4.42 14.61 2.92
CA VAL A 54 4.90 15.66 3.83
C VAL A 54 6.16 16.35 3.28
N LEU A 55 7.04 15.58 2.64
CA LEU A 55 8.29 16.08 2.07
C LEU A 55 8.14 16.58 0.62
N ALA A 56 6.94 16.57 0.04
CA ALA A 56 6.74 17.00 -1.35
C ALA A 56 7.27 18.42 -1.61
N GLY A 57 7.05 19.35 -0.68
CA GLY A 57 7.58 20.71 -0.76
C GLY A 57 9.12 20.80 -0.70
N THR A 58 9.77 19.88 0.02
CA THR A 58 11.25 19.80 0.05
C THR A 58 11.83 19.24 -1.24
N PHE A 59 11.05 18.45 -1.98
CA PHE A 59 11.46 17.86 -3.26
C PHE A 59 11.08 18.71 -4.48
N ASP A 60 10.54 19.93 -4.26
CA ASP A 60 10.00 20.80 -5.30
C ASP A 60 8.89 20.13 -6.15
N VAL A 61 8.13 19.23 -5.51
CA VAL A 61 7.02 18.50 -6.13
C VAL A 61 5.70 19.19 -5.76
N ARG A 62 5.00 19.70 -6.78
CA ARG A 62 3.64 20.22 -6.63
C ARG A 62 2.65 19.07 -6.55
N VAL A 63 1.95 18.98 -5.43
CA VAL A 63 0.89 17.98 -5.21
C VAL A 63 -0.44 18.66 -4.96
N GLU A 64 -1.51 18.11 -5.56
CA GLU A 64 -2.86 18.54 -5.24
C GLU A 64 -3.27 17.96 -3.88
N LEU A 65 -3.69 18.83 -2.95
CA LEU A 65 -3.98 18.41 -1.57
C LEU A 65 -5.06 17.32 -1.52
N TRP A 66 -6.13 17.49 -2.30
CA TRP A 66 -7.26 16.57 -2.32
C TRP A 66 -6.85 15.18 -2.81
N ALA A 67 -5.94 15.12 -3.80
CA ALA A 67 -5.38 13.90 -4.34
C ALA A 67 -4.65 13.09 -3.28
N MET A 68 -3.74 13.77 -2.57
CA MET A 68 -2.92 13.14 -1.55
C MET A 68 -3.75 12.69 -0.35
N VAL A 69 -4.78 13.44 0.03
CA VAL A 69 -5.72 13.04 1.08
C VAL A 69 -6.44 11.75 0.70
N VAL A 70 -7.01 11.67 -0.51
CA VAL A 70 -7.73 10.48 -0.96
C VAL A 70 -6.81 9.27 -1.01
N LYS A 71 -5.63 9.41 -1.62
CA LYS A 71 -4.64 8.34 -1.72
C LYS A 71 -4.17 7.83 -0.35
N THR A 72 -3.85 8.76 0.55
CA THR A 72 -3.45 8.41 1.92
C THR A 72 -4.58 7.74 2.68
N ALA A 73 -5.83 8.18 2.51
CA ALA A 73 -6.98 7.58 3.16
C ALA A 73 -7.25 6.15 2.65
N VAL A 74 -7.15 5.91 1.33
CA VAL A 74 -7.29 4.57 0.73
C VAL A 74 -6.17 3.64 1.22
N SER A 75 -4.92 4.11 1.21
CA SER A 75 -3.78 3.36 1.75
C SER A 75 -3.94 3.02 3.24
N ALA A 76 -4.44 3.96 4.04
CA ALA A 76 -4.76 3.73 5.46
C ALA A 76 -5.89 2.70 5.62
N PHE A 77 -6.92 2.76 4.78
CA PHE A 77 -8.01 1.79 4.78
C PHE A 77 -7.53 0.38 4.42
N VAL A 78 -6.69 0.22 3.40
CA VAL A 78 -6.04 -1.06 3.06
C VAL A 78 -5.22 -1.57 4.24
N THR A 79 -4.42 -0.71 4.85
CA THR A 79 -3.59 -1.06 6.01
C THR A 79 -4.45 -1.52 7.18
N LEU A 80 -5.55 -0.82 7.46
CA LEU A 80 -6.51 -1.20 8.49
C LEU A 80 -7.11 -2.60 8.23
N LEU A 81 -7.53 -2.88 7.00
CA LEU A 81 -8.05 -4.21 6.62
C LEU A 81 -7.01 -5.30 6.85
N VAL A 82 -5.76 -5.09 6.42
CA VAL A 82 -4.67 -6.04 6.60
C VAL A 82 -4.37 -6.27 8.09
N VAL A 83 -4.26 -5.21 8.89
CA VAL A 83 -3.93 -5.28 10.31
C VAL A 83 -5.04 -5.97 11.11
N LEU A 84 -6.31 -5.56 10.92
CA LEU A 84 -7.44 -6.12 11.67
C LEU A 84 -7.67 -7.60 11.36
N ASN A 85 -7.38 -8.02 10.13
CA ASN A 85 -7.60 -9.40 9.71
C ASN A 85 -6.37 -10.30 9.91
N ARG A 86 -5.23 -9.76 10.35
CA ARG A 86 -4.02 -10.54 10.66
C ARG A 86 -4.21 -11.57 11.78
N ARG A 87 -5.14 -11.29 12.70
CA ARG A 87 -5.44 -12.16 13.86
C ARG A 87 -6.15 -13.46 13.47
N PHE A 88 -6.72 -13.53 12.27
CA PHE A 88 -7.44 -14.71 11.81
C PHE A 88 -6.49 -15.66 11.06
N PHE A 89 -6.67 -16.96 11.28
CA PHE A 89 -5.93 -18.00 10.55
C PHE A 89 -6.35 -18.12 9.08
N THR A 90 -7.58 -17.71 8.75
CA THR A 90 -8.09 -17.65 7.39
C THR A 90 -8.99 -16.42 7.25
N ILE A 91 -9.03 -15.84 6.07
CA ILE A 91 -9.88 -14.70 5.74
C ILE A 91 -10.87 -15.06 4.63
N PRO A 92 -12.03 -14.40 4.55
CA PRO A 92 -12.93 -14.61 3.43
C PRO A 92 -12.24 -14.30 2.09
N PRO A 93 -12.37 -15.15 1.06
CA PRO A 93 -11.73 -14.92 -0.24
C PRO A 93 -12.21 -13.63 -0.91
N GLY A 94 -13.45 -13.21 -0.63
CA GLY A 94 -13.97 -11.90 -1.06
C GLY A 94 -13.19 -10.72 -0.48
N LEU A 95 -12.78 -10.81 0.79
CA LEU A 95 -11.99 -9.77 1.45
C LEU A 95 -10.58 -9.68 0.85
N LEU A 96 -9.94 -10.84 0.59
CA LEU A 96 -8.63 -10.86 -0.06
C LEU A 96 -8.69 -10.24 -1.47
N ARG A 97 -9.74 -10.55 -2.25
CA ARG A 97 -9.96 -9.95 -3.57
C ARG A 97 -10.16 -8.44 -3.47
N LEU A 98 -10.92 -7.98 -2.47
CA LEU A 98 -11.09 -6.54 -2.20
C LEU A 98 -9.75 -5.87 -1.88
N ILE A 99 -8.94 -6.44 -0.98
CA ILE A 99 -7.60 -5.91 -0.65
C ILE A 99 -6.74 -5.85 -1.91
N THR A 100 -6.69 -6.93 -2.69
CA THR A 100 -5.91 -6.97 -3.93
C THR A 100 -6.36 -5.89 -4.91
N LEU A 101 -7.68 -5.73 -5.09
CA LEU A 101 -8.23 -4.73 -6.01
C LEU A 101 -7.92 -3.31 -5.54
N LEU A 102 -8.01 -3.02 -4.24
CA LEU A 102 -7.66 -1.72 -3.68
C LEU A 102 -6.17 -1.40 -3.86
N VAL A 103 -5.30 -2.38 -3.66
CA VAL A 103 -3.84 -2.21 -3.88
C VAL A 103 -3.54 -1.97 -5.36
N LEU A 104 -4.20 -2.68 -6.27
CA LEU A 104 -4.06 -2.42 -7.71
C LEU A 104 -4.63 -1.06 -8.12
N ALA A 105 -5.74 -0.63 -7.51
CA ALA A 105 -6.32 0.69 -7.74
C ALA A 105 -5.35 1.79 -7.30
N GLU A 106 -4.72 1.67 -6.13
CA GLU A 106 -3.65 2.57 -5.67
C GLU A 106 -2.51 2.68 -6.69
N ALA A 107 -2.07 1.56 -7.24
CA ALA A 107 -1.02 1.54 -8.26
C ALA A 107 -1.48 2.19 -9.57
N ALA A 108 -2.70 1.92 -10.03
CA ALA A 108 -3.26 2.53 -11.22
C ALA A 108 -3.37 4.05 -11.04
N VAL A 109 -3.86 4.50 -9.89
CA VAL A 109 -3.90 5.92 -9.52
C VAL A 109 -2.49 6.52 -9.54
N ALA A 110 -1.48 5.82 -9.01
CA ALA A 110 -0.10 6.30 -9.04
C ALA A 110 0.53 6.40 -10.43
N VAL A 111 0.03 5.64 -11.41
CA VAL A 111 0.60 5.59 -12.77
C VAL A 111 -0.15 6.53 -13.73
N PHE A 112 -1.47 6.63 -13.61
CA PHE A 112 -2.32 7.35 -14.54
C PHE A 112 -2.67 8.78 -14.10
N TRP A 113 -2.36 9.15 -12.86
CA TRP A 113 -2.66 10.46 -12.29
C TRP A 113 -1.45 11.04 -11.56
#